data_AF-A0A3M7RC93-F1
#
_entry.id   AF-A0A3M7RC93-F1
#
_cell.length_a   1.000
_cell.length_b   1.000
_cell.length_c   1.000
_cell.angle_alpha   90.00
_cell.angle_beta   90.00
_cell.angle_gamma   90.00
#
_symmetry.space_group_name_H-M   'P 1'
#
loop_
_entity.id
_entity.type
_entity.pdbx_description
1 polymer ?
#
loop_
_entity_poly.entity_id
_entity_poly.type
_entity_poly.pdbx_seq_one_letter_code
_entity_poly.pdbx_strand_id
1 'polypeptide(L)'
;MNNYKILPLFYLIKISLSIQLCPYTSCNSTRYRTHCCIVCSSPDGQFPKRGSSNFRTISNITFSNVSQMLPYSFKGLEISTMTIRGENLDSMSNRTFCQMGKLDSLNIINPKKLEIFFSNSAECLDKLVKNLYLKSSILDDSTATKLLGKIEVFKNLNSLNLSFNLIEYLPLENVNNLNRLEELILSKNQIDNFRKEALNKSKNLTFSLLPSLEVIDLSFNRIKFFEPAFNSNFLKKIILEKNFINQIPNLKRALDITRPLGLIVDLVSNNISKYNIEDVCSQMDFVNATFIIDRFFEDCLFRESRILHLDKKELCEKSIGKLQFITLDPLSCEKENYNKSCSDDSSNFEDYCLNLNSTLTSETISIWHNQTFNGSNLNLTEKMIESTAFFVVFLFN
;
A
#
# COMPACT_ATOMS: atom_id res chain seq x y z
N MET A 1 -67.06 56.69 -15.44
CA MET A 1 -65.61 56.70 -15.75
C MET A 1 -64.89 55.82 -14.75
N ASN A 2 -63.83 55.14 -15.19
CA ASN A 2 -62.88 54.30 -14.45
C ASN A 2 -63.19 52.80 -14.33
N ASN A 3 -63.06 52.11 -15.47
CA ASN A 3 -62.75 50.67 -15.53
C ASN A 3 -61.23 50.49 -15.44
N TYR A 4 -60.71 50.09 -14.28
CA TYR A 4 -59.32 49.62 -14.17
C TYR A 4 -59.28 48.12 -14.44
N LYS A 5 -58.82 47.75 -15.64
CA LYS A 5 -58.43 46.37 -15.99
C LYS A 5 -57.13 46.05 -15.26
N ILE A 6 -57.21 45.28 -14.18
CA ILE A 6 -56.04 44.66 -13.56
C ILE A 6 -55.67 43.45 -14.42
N LEU A 7 -54.60 43.58 -15.22
CA LEU A 7 -53.95 42.45 -15.88
C LEU A 7 -53.01 41.77 -14.87
N PRO A 8 -53.14 40.45 -14.62
CA PRO A 8 -52.18 39.75 -13.79
C PRO A 8 -50.90 39.54 -14.61
N LEU A 9 -49.87 40.32 -14.29
CA LEU A 9 -48.53 40.17 -14.82
C LEU A 9 -47.89 38.92 -14.19
N PHE A 10 -48.24 37.73 -14.67
CA PHE A 10 -47.54 36.50 -14.32
C PHE A 10 -46.15 36.51 -14.97
N TYR A 11 -45.17 37.11 -14.29
CA TYR A 11 -43.77 36.89 -14.58
C TYR A 11 -43.45 35.42 -14.28
N LEU A 12 -43.54 34.57 -15.29
CA LEU A 12 -42.91 33.25 -15.29
C LEU A 12 -41.39 33.49 -15.29
N ILE A 13 -40.82 33.67 -14.11
CA ILE A 13 -39.38 33.53 -13.91
C ILE A 13 -39.09 32.06 -14.21
N LYS A 14 -38.73 31.76 -15.47
CA LYS A 14 -38.03 30.53 -15.82
C LYS A 14 -36.68 30.61 -15.11
N ILE A 15 -36.65 30.20 -13.86
CA ILE A 15 -35.40 29.83 -13.20
C ILE A 15 -34.96 28.57 -13.94
N SER A 16 -34.28 28.77 -15.08
CA SER A 16 -33.47 27.73 -15.68
C SER A 16 -32.34 27.50 -14.71
N LEU A 17 -32.59 26.66 -13.70
CA LEU A 17 -31.52 26.03 -12.96
C LEU A 17 -30.75 25.26 -14.01
N SER A 18 -29.71 25.87 -14.57
CA SER A 18 -28.80 25.17 -15.46
C SER A 18 -28.13 24.13 -14.57
N ILE A 19 -28.70 22.93 -14.56
CA ILE A 19 -28.10 21.80 -13.86
C ILE A 19 -26.80 21.55 -14.63
N GLN A 20 -25.69 22.08 -14.13
CA GLN A 20 -24.38 21.79 -14.72
C GLN A 20 -24.21 20.27 -14.63
N LEU A 21 -24.15 19.61 -15.76
CA LEU A 21 -23.97 18.16 -15.83
C LEU A 21 -22.48 17.84 -15.64
N CYS A 22 -22.13 16.60 -15.32
CA CYS A 22 -20.73 16.17 -15.38
C CYS A 22 -20.25 16.15 -16.86
N PRO A 23 -18.93 16.20 -17.13
CA PRO A 23 -18.39 16.37 -18.48
C PRO A 23 -18.73 15.27 -19.48
N TYR A 24 -19.01 14.05 -19.05
CA TYR A 24 -19.33 12.91 -19.92
C TYR A 24 -20.77 12.47 -19.69
N THR A 25 -21.71 13.05 -20.44
CA THR A 25 -23.16 12.86 -20.22
C THR A 25 -23.67 11.47 -20.59
N SER A 26 -22.93 10.73 -21.41
CA SER A 26 -23.23 9.32 -21.74
C SER A 26 -22.79 8.33 -20.67
N CYS A 27 -22.05 8.78 -19.65
CA CYS A 27 -21.59 7.94 -18.56
C CYS A 27 -22.53 8.03 -17.35
N ASN A 28 -22.52 7.00 -16.51
CA ASN A 28 -23.16 7.09 -15.21
C ASN A 28 -22.32 8.03 -14.33
N SER A 29 -22.93 9.13 -13.87
CA SER A 29 -22.21 10.14 -13.10
C SER A 29 -23.01 10.60 -11.89
N THR A 30 -22.31 10.74 -10.76
CA THR A 30 -22.84 11.37 -9.56
C THR A 30 -22.16 12.72 -9.40
N ARG A 31 -22.96 13.78 -9.32
CA ARG A 31 -22.47 15.14 -9.14
C ARG A 31 -22.53 15.53 -7.67
N TYR A 32 -21.41 16.04 -7.17
CA TYR A 32 -21.32 16.74 -5.90
C TYR A 32 -21.17 18.24 -6.14
N ARG A 33 -21.26 19.03 -5.07
CA ARG A 33 -21.13 20.50 -5.15
C ARG A 33 -19.82 20.93 -5.83
N THR A 34 -18.73 20.22 -5.55
CA THR A 34 -17.36 20.61 -5.94
C THR A 34 -16.68 19.66 -6.92
N HIS A 35 -17.21 18.45 -7.11
CA HIS A 35 -16.58 17.44 -7.98
C HIS A 35 -17.62 16.49 -8.60
N CYS A 36 -17.18 15.73 -9.60
CA CYS A 36 -17.93 14.61 -10.18
C CYS A 36 -17.27 13.27 -9.86
N CYS A 37 -18.08 12.22 -9.69
CA CYS A 37 -17.68 10.82 -9.77
C CYS A 37 -18.30 10.22 -11.04
N ILE A 38 -17.49 9.60 -11.90
CA ILE A 38 -17.91 9.17 -13.24
C ILE A 38 -17.52 7.72 -13.48
N VAL A 39 -18.48 6.90 -13.90
CA VAL A 39 -18.25 5.53 -14.36
C VAL A 39 -18.74 5.42 -15.80
N CYS A 40 -17.78 5.27 -16.70
CA CYS A 40 -18.01 5.09 -18.12
C CYS A 40 -17.81 3.62 -18.46
N SER A 41 -18.88 2.96 -18.91
CA SER A 41 -18.80 1.66 -19.58
C SER A 41 -19.26 1.86 -21.01
N SER A 42 -18.44 1.47 -21.98
CA SER A 42 -18.72 1.66 -23.40
C SER A 42 -19.00 0.31 -24.06
N PRO A 43 -20.26 -0.09 -24.27
CA PRO A 43 -20.57 -1.40 -24.84
C PRO A 43 -20.00 -1.61 -26.25
N ASP A 44 -19.89 -0.53 -27.03
CA ASP A 44 -19.41 -0.51 -28.40
C ASP A 44 -17.92 -0.14 -28.52
N GLY A 45 -17.22 0.02 -27.40
CA GLY A 45 -15.80 0.41 -27.39
C GLY A 45 -15.56 1.91 -27.60
N GLN A 46 -16.58 2.70 -27.94
CA GLN A 46 -16.39 4.12 -28.24
C GLN A 46 -16.04 4.94 -27.00
N PHE A 47 -15.12 5.89 -27.15
CA PHE A 47 -14.85 6.85 -26.08
C PHE A 47 -16.07 7.76 -25.86
N PRO A 48 -16.50 8.00 -24.60
CA PRO A 48 -17.68 8.81 -24.33
C PRO A 48 -17.48 10.26 -24.79
N LYS A 49 -18.50 10.81 -25.45
CA LYS A 49 -18.48 12.20 -25.92
C LYS A 49 -18.52 13.16 -24.73
N ARG A 50 -17.67 14.18 -24.77
CA ARG A 50 -17.71 15.27 -23.79
C ARG A 50 -18.90 16.18 -24.10
N GLY A 51 -19.77 16.37 -23.12
CA GLY A 51 -20.89 17.32 -23.19
C GLY A 51 -20.45 18.77 -22.97
N SER A 52 -21.37 19.71 -23.14
CA SER A 52 -21.14 21.17 -23.01
C SER A 52 -20.93 21.67 -21.58
N SER A 53 -20.55 20.79 -20.65
CA SER A 53 -20.37 21.17 -19.25
C SER A 53 -19.07 21.95 -19.05
N ASN A 54 -19.17 23.01 -18.24
CA ASN A 54 -18.03 23.77 -17.74
C ASN A 54 -17.39 23.15 -16.49
N PHE A 55 -17.91 22.03 -16.00
CA PHE A 55 -17.39 21.35 -14.82
C PHE A 55 -16.00 20.77 -15.10
N ARG A 56 -15.02 21.03 -14.23
CA ARG A 56 -13.61 20.63 -14.47
C ARG A 56 -13.08 19.59 -13.50
N THR A 57 -13.54 19.62 -12.25
CA THR A 57 -12.99 18.81 -11.17
C THR A 57 -13.66 17.43 -11.10
N ILE A 58 -12.89 16.37 -11.13
CA ILE A 58 -13.41 15.00 -11.08
C ILE A 58 -12.62 14.27 -10.00
N SER A 59 -13.30 13.77 -8.97
CA SER A 59 -12.61 13.01 -7.92
C SER A 59 -12.22 11.63 -8.42
N ASN A 60 -13.13 10.94 -9.09
CA ASN A 60 -12.88 9.62 -9.66
C ASN A 60 -13.54 9.48 -11.03
N ILE A 61 -12.78 9.03 -12.02
CA ILE A 61 -13.32 8.54 -13.29
C ILE A 61 -12.82 7.14 -13.60
N THR A 62 -13.75 6.26 -13.98
CA THR A 62 -13.42 4.89 -14.41
C THR A 62 -13.89 4.67 -15.83
N PHE A 63 -13.00 4.17 -16.68
CA PHE A 63 -13.31 3.72 -18.04
C PHE A 63 -13.22 2.20 -18.10
N SER A 64 -14.32 1.58 -18.52
CA SER A 64 -14.43 0.14 -18.77
C SER A 64 -14.83 -0.09 -20.22
N ASN A 65 -14.24 -1.12 -20.83
CA ASN A 65 -14.53 -1.54 -22.19
C ASN A 65 -14.34 -0.47 -23.28
N VAL A 66 -13.39 0.46 -23.09
CA VAL A 66 -13.05 1.44 -24.15
C VAL A 66 -11.99 0.83 -25.05
N SER A 67 -12.22 0.85 -26.37
CA SER A 67 -11.26 0.32 -27.35
C SER A 67 -10.28 1.36 -27.85
N GLN A 68 -10.66 2.64 -27.84
CA GLN A 68 -9.83 3.73 -28.32
C GLN A 68 -9.95 4.96 -27.42
N MET A 69 -8.83 5.63 -27.16
CA MET A 69 -8.82 6.94 -26.48
C MET A 69 -8.37 8.05 -27.43
N LEU A 70 -9.19 9.11 -27.51
CA LEU A 70 -9.05 10.18 -28.50
C LEU A 70 -8.06 11.27 -28.03
N PRO A 71 -7.46 12.03 -28.97
CA PRO A 71 -6.62 13.18 -28.64
C PRO A 71 -7.35 14.19 -27.74
N TYR A 72 -6.67 14.73 -26.73
CA TYR A 72 -7.17 15.78 -25.84
C TYR A 72 -8.47 15.44 -25.10
N SER A 73 -8.76 14.15 -24.92
CA SER A 73 -9.98 13.66 -24.27
C SER A 73 -10.21 14.27 -22.89
N PHE A 74 -9.15 14.65 -22.18
CA PHE A 74 -9.18 15.19 -20.82
C PHE A 74 -8.78 16.67 -20.71
N LYS A 75 -8.78 17.41 -21.82
CA LYS A 75 -8.34 18.81 -21.86
C LYS A 75 -9.04 19.68 -20.81
N GLY A 76 -8.27 20.36 -19.98
CA GLY A 76 -8.73 21.30 -18.95
C GLY A 76 -9.48 20.64 -17.79
N LEU A 77 -9.48 19.31 -17.69
CA LEU A 77 -10.03 18.60 -16.54
C LEU A 77 -8.96 18.46 -15.45
N GLU A 78 -9.42 18.51 -14.21
CA GLU A 78 -8.62 18.27 -13.01
C GLU A 78 -9.14 16.99 -12.37
N ILE A 79 -8.39 15.90 -12.50
CA ILE A 79 -8.83 14.57 -12.12
C ILE A 79 -7.96 14.08 -10.96
N SER A 80 -8.55 13.73 -9.82
CA SER A 80 -7.80 13.16 -8.71
C SER A 80 -7.41 11.71 -9.02
N THR A 81 -8.37 10.86 -9.35
CA THR A 81 -8.09 9.46 -9.67
C THR A 81 -8.73 9.07 -11.00
N MET A 82 -7.92 8.50 -11.89
CA MET A 82 -8.38 7.91 -13.14
C MET A 82 -8.09 6.41 -13.15
N THR A 83 -9.12 5.61 -13.41
CA THR A 83 -8.97 4.17 -13.61
C THR A 83 -9.31 3.81 -15.05
N ILE A 84 -8.41 3.11 -15.74
CA ILE A 84 -8.60 2.61 -17.09
C ILE A 84 -8.48 1.08 -17.05
N ARG A 85 -9.58 0.38 -17.35
CA ARG A 85 -9.55 -1.07 -17.58
C ARG A 85 -9.19 -1.32 -19.05
N GLY A 86 -7.96 -1.76 -19.28
CA GLY A 86 -7.35 -1.86 -20.61
C GLY A 86 -7.59 -3.19 -21.34
N GLU A 87 -8.57 -3.99 -20.92
CA GLU A 87 -8.83 -5.34 -21.46
C GLU A 87 -9.13 -5.29 -22.96
N ASN A 88 -9.88 -4.26 -23.39
CA ASN A 88 -10.28 -4.06 -24.78
C ASN A 88 -9.62 -2.84 -25.44
N LEU A 89 -8.67 -2.19 -24.75
CA LEU A 89 -8.01 -0.99 -25.27
C LEU A 89 -7.00 -1.37 -26.36
N ASP A 90 -7.33 -1.06 -27.60
CA ASP A 90 -6.52 -1.37 -28.78
C ASP A 90 -5.64 -0.19 -29.20
N SER A 91 -6.07 1.04 -28.97
CA SER A 91 -5.28 2.23 -29.29
C SER A 91 -5.51 3.41 -28.34
N MET A 92 -4.49 4.24 -28.19
CA MET A 92 -4.53 5.49 -27.45
C MET A 92 -3.76 6.54 -28.22
N SER A 93 -4.38 7.70 -28.45
CA SER A 93 -3.65 8.83 -29.03
C SER A 93 -2.53 9.27 -28.08
N ASN A 94 -1.34 9.57 -28.63
CA ASN A 94 -0.26 10.20 -27.86
C ASN A 94 -0.64 11.56 -27.26
N ARG A 95 -1.73 12.18 -27.72
CA ARG A 95 -2.23 13.45 -27.18
C ARG A 95 -3.39 13.30 -26.21
N THR A 96 -3.73 12.09 -25.80
CA THR A 96 -4.90 11.80 -24.94
C THR A 96 -4.89 12.63 -23.64
N PHE A 97 -3.74 12.69 -22.96
CA PHE A 97 -3.57 13.38 -21.68
C PHE A 97 -3.05 14.82 -21.79
N CYS A 98 -2.77 15.30 -22.99
CA CYS A 98 -2.21 16.65 -23.15
C CYS A 98 -3.24 17.72 -22.83
N GLN A 99 -2.76 18.85 -22.28
CA GLN A 99 -3.59 19.98 -21.82
C GLN A 99 -4.57 19.62 -20.69
N MET A 100 -4.36 18.50 -20.01
CA MET A 100 -5.05 18.18 -18.76
C MET A 100 -4.56 19.13 -17.66
N GLY A 101 -5.48 19.56 -16.79
CA GLY A 101 -5.14 20.50 -15.71
C GLY A 101 -4.36 19.82 -14.60
N LYS A 102 -4.81 18.63 -14.19
CA LYS A 102 -4.22 17.86 -13.09
C LYS A 102 -4.58 16.38 -13.19
N LEU A 103 -3.66 15.47 -12.87
CA LEU A 103 -3.91 14.04 -12.65
C LEU A 103 -3.16 13.55 -11.41
N ASP A 104 -3.79 13.33 -10.26
CA ASP A 104 -3.02 12.86 -9.09
C ASP A 104 -2.62 11.37 -9.21
N SER A 105 -3.58 10.50 -9.57
CA SER A 105 -3.40 9.05 -9.59
C SER A 105 -3.93 8.42 -10.89
N LEU A 106 -3.11 7.59 -11.51
CA LEU A 106 -3.46 6.82 -12.70
C LEU A 106 -3.41 5.32 -12.38
N ASN A 107 -4.56 4.67 -12.49
CA ASN A 107 -4.72 3.23 -12.30
C ASN A 107 -4.97 2.59 -13.67
N ILE A 108 -4.08 1.69 -14.09
CA ILE A 108 -4.25 0.89 -15.30
C ILE A 108 -4.41 -0.56 -14.87
N ILE A 109 -5.56 -1.14 -15.23
CA ILE A 109 -5.95 -2.49 -14.82
C ILE A 109 -6.05 -3.36 -16.07
N ASN A 110 -5.40 -4.52 -16.06
CA ASN A 110 -5.42 -5.52 -17.12
C ASN A 110 -5.21 -4.94 -18.54
N PRO A 111 -4.16 -4.14 -18.78
CA PRO A 111 -3.87 -3.64 -20.12
C PRO A 111 -3.53 -4.78 -21.07
N LYS A 112 -4.24 -4.89 -22.20
CA LYS A 112 -3.91 -5.82 -23.29
C LYS A 112 -2.49 -5.59 -23.84
N LYS A 113 -2.09 -4.32 -23.95
CA LYS A 113 -0.74 -3.89 -24.32
C LYS A 113 -0.34 -2.67 -23.51
N LEU A 114 0.67 -2.81 -22.66
CA LEU A 114 1.13 -1.72 -21.80
C LEU A 114 1.74 -0.55 -22.61
N GLU A 115 2.37 -0.85 -23.74
CA GLU A 115 2.99 0.12 -24.64
C GLU A 115 2.01 1.19 -25.14
N ILE A 116 0.70 0.89 -25.18
CA ILE A 116 -0.35 1.84 -25.57
C ILE A 116 -0.37 3.05 -24.62
N PHE A 117 -0.16 2.83 -23.32
CA PHE A 117 -0.24 3.87 -22.29
C PHE A 117 1.02 4.75 -22.23
N PHE A 118 2.18 4.17 -22.52
CA PHE A 118 3.49 4.77 -22.30
C PHE A 118 4.27 5.02 -23.59
N SER A 119 3.57 5.10 -24.72
CA SER A 119 4.12 5.64 -25.95
C SER A 119 4.37 7.15 -25.80
N ASN A 120 4.18 7.94 -26.86
CA ASN A 120 4.42 9.39 -26.83
C ASN A 120 3.46 10.17 -25.88
N SER A 121 2.51 9.50 -25.23
CA SER A 121 1.66 10.05 -24.15
C SER A 121 2.40 10.29 -22.84
N ALA A 122 3.54 9.61 -22.61
CA ALA A 122 4.35 9.76 -21.40
C ALA A 122 4.81 11.22 -21.20
N GLU A 123 5.14 11.94 -22.28
CA GLU A 123 5.53 13.35 -22.23
C GLU A 123 4.44 14.27 -21.68
N CYS A 124 3.16 13.92 -21.90
CA CYS A 124 2.04 14.69 -21.34
C CYS A 124 1.67 14.26 -19.92
N LEU A 125 2.12 13.07 -19.48
CA LEU A 125 1.87 12.54 -18.14
C LEU A 125 2.99 12.85 -17.13
N ASP A 126 4.22 13.10 -17.61
CA ASP A 126 5.46 13.20 -16.84
C ASP A 126 5.38 14.15 -15.63
N LYS A 127 4.68 15.27 -15.79
CA LYS A 127 4.48 16.32 -14.78
C LYS A 127 3.18 16.19 -14.02
N LEU A 128 2.23 15.40 -14.53
CA LEU A 128 0.90 15.31 -13.96
C LEU A 128 0.85 14.24 -12.87
N VAL A 129 1.27 13.02 -13.19
CA VAL A 129 1.02 11.82 -12.37
C VAL A 129 1.95 11.78 -11.16
N LYS A 130 1.35 11.66 -9.96
CA LYS A 130 2.07 11.43 -8.71
C LYS A 130 2.05 9.97 -8.30
N ASN A 131 0.94 9.29 -8.56
CA ASN A 131 0.77 7.89 -8.19
C ASN A 131 0.41 7.07 -9.41
N LEU A 132 1.17 6.01 -9.67
CA LEU A 132 0.96 5.11 -10.79
C LEU A 132 0.70 3.70 -10.27
N TYR A 133 -0.48 3.17 -10.57
CA TYR A 133 -0.89 1.83 -10.19
C TYR A 133 -1.08 0.98 -11.44
N LEU A 134 -0.27 -0.06 -11.57
CA LEU A 134 -0.29 -0.99 -12.69
C LEU A 134 -0.55 -2.38 -12.16
N LYS A 135 -1.81 -2.78 -12.27
CA LYS A 135 -2.28 -4.10 -11.88
C LYS A 135 -2.61 -4.90 -13.12
N SER A 136 -1.84 -5.94 -13.38
CA SER A 136 -1.99 -6.71 -14.59
C SER A 136 -1.44 -8.11 -14.37
N SER A 137 -2.32 -9.11 -14.32
CA SER A 137 -1.92 -10.50 -14.05
C SER A 137 -0.99 -11.14 -15.12
N ILE A 138 -0.41 -10.34 -16.03
CA ILE A 138 0.50 -10.73 -17.10
C ILE A 138 1.83 -9.93 -17.12
N LEU A 139 2.06 -8.97 -16.22
CA LEU A 139 3.34 -8.23 -16.23
C LEU A 139 4.48 -9.11 -15.73
N ASP A 140 5.34 -9.53 -16.65
CA ASP A 140 6.58 -10.25 -16.40
C ASP A 140 7.80 -9.31 -16.36
N ASP A 141 8.99 -9.87 -16.14
CA ASP A 141 10.25 -9.12 -16.05
C ASP A 141 10.52 -8.29 -17.31
N SER A 142 10.30 -8.85 -18.50
CA SER A 142 10.55 -8.17 -19.78
C SER A 142 9.66 -6.92 -19.91
N THR A 143 8.38 -7.07 -19.60
CA THR A 143 7.41 -5.99 -19.71
C THR A 143 7.61 -4.94 -18.62
N ALA A 144 7.94 -5.37 -17.39
CA ALA A 144 8.32 -4.48 -16.31
C ALA A 144 9.57 -3.65 -16.68
N THR A 145 10.60 -4.27 -17.24
CA THR A 145 11.82 -3.57 -17.70
C THR A 145 11.50 -2.46 -18.70
N LYS A 146 10.72 -2.79 -19.74
CA LYS A 146 10.30 -1.83 -20.76
C LYS A 146 9.49 -0.68 -20.15
N LEU A 147 8.58 -1.00 -19.24
CA LEU A 147 7.80 -0.02 -18.51
C LEU A 147 8.69 0.93 -17.71
N LEU A 148 9.63 0.41 -16.92
CA LEU A 148 10.52 1.22 -16.11
C LEU A 148 11.30 2.22 -16.97
N GLY A 149 11.82 1.78 -18.11
CA GLY A 149 12.47 2.66 -19.09
C GLY A 149 11.54 3.69 -19.74
N LYS A 150 10.22 3.53 -19.66
CA LYS A 150 9.25 4.56 -20.11
C LYS A 150 8.81 5.50 -18.99
N ILE A 151 8.77 5.01 -17.75
CA ILE A 151 8.35 5.83 -16.61
C ILE A 151 9.49 6.64 -15.99
N GLU A 152 10.73 6.47 -16.45
CA GLU A 152 11.89 7.28 -16.02
C GLU A 152 11.67 8.79 -16.19
N VAL A 153 10.79 9.21 -17.11
CA VAL A 153 10.47 10.61 -17.35
C VAL A 153 9.54 11.21 -16.29
N PHE A 154 8.87 10.39 -15.47
CA PHE A 154 7.87 10.82 -14.49
C PHE A 154 8.54 11.38 -13.23
N LYS A 155 9.09 12.59 -13.35
CA LYS A 155 9.86 13.27 -12.30
C LYS A 155 9.08 13.58 -11.02
N ASN A 156 7.75 13.55 -11.09
CA ASN A 156 6.84 13.83 -9.97
C ASN A 156 6.23 12.56 -9.36
N LEU A 157 6.70 11.37 -9.76
CA LEU A 157 6.16 10.12 -9.25
C LEU A 157 6.61 9.89 -7.80
N ASN A 158 5.64 9.79 -6.90
CA ASN A 158 5.80 9.52 -5.47
C ASN A 158 5.47 8.07 -5.12
N SER A 159 4.45 7.49 -5.74
CA SER A 159 4.04 6.09 -5.48
C SER A 159 3.97 5.29 -6.78
N LEU A 160 4.63 4.13 -6.78
CA LEU A 160 4.59 3.15 -7.86
C LEU A 160 4.11 1.82 -7.32
N ASN A 161 2.96 1.39 -7.80
CA ASN A 161 2.36 0.12 -7.42
C ASN A 161 2.34 -0.84 -8.61
N LEU A 162 3.12 -1.90 -8.50
CA LEU A 162 3.23 -3.02 -9.43
C LEU A 162 2.77 -4.34 -8.75
N SER A 163 1.78 -4.26 -7.85
CA SER A 163 1.25 -5.44 -7.17
C SER A 163 0.39 -6.33 -8.07
N PHE A 164 0.26 -7.61 -7.71
CA PHE A 164 -0.53 -8.62 -8.44
C PHE A 164 -0.09 -8.81 -9.90
N ASN A 165 1.22 -8.87 -10.12
CA ASN A 165 1.83 -9.13 -11.41
C ASN A 165 2.61 -10.46 -11.36
N LEU A 166 3.41 -10.77 -12.38
CA LEU A 166 4.21 -11.99 -12.50
C LEU A 166 5.71 -11.69 -12.45
N ILE A 167 6.11 -10.61 -11.79
CA ILE A 167 7.49 -10.14 -11.75
C ILE A 167 8.31 -11.11 -10.89
N GLU A 168 9.37 -11.66 -11.46
CA GLU A 168 10.36 -12.49 -10.77
C GLU A 168 11.61 -11.66 -10.41
N TYR A 169 11.97 -10.69 -11.25
CA TYR A 169 13.08 -9.78 -11.05
C TYR A 169 12.75 -8.36 -11.53
N LEU A 170 13.01 -7.36 -10.69
CA LEU A 170 12.85 -5.96 -11.06
C LEU A 170 14.23 -5.33 -11.36
N PRO A 171 14.51 -4.92 -12.61
CA PRO A 171 15.74 -4.22 -12.93
C PRO A 171 15.67 -2.77 -12.44
N LEU A 172 16.10 -2.57 -11.19
CA LEU A 172 16.12 -1.26 -10.55
C LEU A 172 17.08 -0.26 -11.23
N GLU A 173 17.91 -0.70 -12.17
CA GLU A 173 18.78 0.20 -12.95
C GLU A 173 18.00 1.22 -13.79
N ASN A 174 16.75 0.91 -14.17
CA ASN A 174 15.86 1.81 -14.90
C ASN A 174 15.03 2.76 -14.00
N VAL A 175 15.21 2.74 -12.67
CA VAL A 175 14.49 3.66 -11.74
C VAL A 175 15.39 4.75 -11.13
N ASN A 176 16.62 4.91 -11.61
CA ASN A 176 17.58 5.90 -11.12
C ASN A 176 17.08 7.36 -11.15
N ASN A 177 16.10 7.67 -11.99
CA ASN A 177 15.55 9.00 -12.15
C ASN A 177 14.29 9.24 -11.29
N LEU A 178 13.77 8.21 -10.62
CA LEU A 178 12.60 8.30 -9.74
C LEU A 178 12.99 8.81 -8.34
N ASN A 179 13.72 9.93 -8.30
CA ASN A 179 14.30 10.50 -7.08
C ASN A 179 13.26 10.94 -6.04
N ARG A 180 11.97 11.05 -6.42
CA ARG A 180 10.85 11.40 -5.54
C ARG A 180 10.01 10.21 -5.13
N LEU A 181 10.37 8.99 -5.56
CA LEU A 181 9.61 7.81 -5.23
C LEU A 181 9.74 7.51 -3.73
N GLU A 182 8.63 7.68 -3.03
CA GLU A 182 8.45 7.48 -1.59
C GLU A 182 7.89 6.08 -1.31
N GLU A 183 7.08 5.54 -2.22
CA GLU A 183 6.41 4.26 -2.03
C GLU A 183 6.59 3.34 -3.26
N LEU A 184 7.10 2.13 -3.01
CA LEU A 184 7.21 1.08 -4.02
C LEU A 184 6.49 -0.18 -3.56
N ILE A 185 5.39 -0.51 -4.23
CA ILE A 185 4.56 -1.68 -3.91
C ILE A 185 4.75 -2.76 -4.97
N LEU A 186 5.30 -3.90 -4.56
CA LEU A 186 5.61 -5.08 -5.37
C LEU A 186 4.95 -6.34 -4.81
N SER A 187 3.93 -6.19 -3.97
CA SER A 187 3.27 -7.33 -3.34
C SER A 187 2.56 -8.24 -4.33
N LYS A 188 2.46 -9.54 -3.99
CA LYS A 188 1.81 -10.56 -4.84
C LYS A 188 2.43 -10.65 -6.22
N ASN A 189 3.75 -10.80 -6.25
CA ASN A 189 4.54 -11.11 -7.43
C ASN A 189 5.20 -12.49 -7.27
N GLN A 190 6.21 -12.79 -8.07
CA GLN A 190 6.97 -14.03 -8.02
C GLN A 190 8.44 -13.79 -7.67
N ILE A 191 8.74 -12.68 -6.97
CA ILE A 191 10.12 -12.26 -6.69
C ILE A 191 10.79 -13.32 -5.83
N ASP A 192 11.82 -13.97 -6.38
CA ASP A 192 12.68 -14.94 -5.70
C ASP A 192 14.14 -14.49 -5.85
N ASN A 193 14.83 -14.32 -4.72
CA ASN A 193 16.24 -13.94 -4.70
C ASN A 193 17.18 -15.10 -5.15
N PHE A 194 16.62 -16.26 -5.52
CA PHE A 194 17.35 -17.49 -5.91
C PHE A 194 17.63 -17.71 -7.39
N ARG A 195 17.24 -16.81 -8.31
CA ARG A 195 17.61 -16.98 -9.71
C ARG A 195 19.11 -16.66 -9.92
N LYS A 196 19.93 -17.64 -9.50
CA LYS A 196 21.39 -17.76 -9.57
C LYS A 196 21.94 -17.98 -10.98
N GLU A 197 21.14 -17.88 -12.03
CA GLU A 197 21.53 -18.30 -13.39
C GLU A 197 21.61 -17.17 -14.43
N ALA A 198 21.32 -15.92 -14.06
CA ALA A 198 21.62 -14.76 -14.92
C ALA A 198 23.03 -14.20 -14.63
N LEU A 199 24.05 -15.02 -14.94
CA LEU A 199 25.38 -14.63 -15.43
C LEU A 199 26.11 -13.43 -14.75
N ASN A 200 27.08 -13.77 -13.90
CA ASN A 200 28.33 -13.03 -13.65
C ASN A 200 28.33 -11.75 -12.80
N LYS A 201 27.22 -11.28 -12.22
CA LYS A 201 27.32 -10.26 -11.16
C LYS A 201 26.36 -10.57 -10.02
N SER A 202 26.95 -10.72 -8.84
CA SER A 202 26.29 -10.56 -7.54
C SER A 202 25.64 -9.18 -7.47
N LYS A 203 24.49 -9.01 -8.09
CA LYS A 203 23.62 -7.85 -7.89
C LYS A 203 22.50 -8.34 -6.98
N ASN A 204 22.73 -8.21 -5.67
CA ASN A 204 21.64 -8.18 -4.70
C ASN A 204 20.58 -7.14 -5.15
N LEU A 205 19.35 -7.25 -4.65
CA LEU A 205 18.34 -6.21 -4.85
C LEU A 205 18.86 -4.88 -4.28
N THR A 206 19.22 -3.95 -5.15
CA THR A 206 19.81 -2.67 -4.77
C THR A 206 18.79 -1.56 -5.01
N PHE A 207 18.16 -1.10 -3.93
CA PHE A 207 17.27 0.07 -3.90
C PHE A 207 18.06 1.38 -3.67
N SER A 208 19.39 1.36 -3.80
CA SER A 208 20.25 2.54 -3.61
C SER A 208 20.00 3.68 -4.60
N LEU A 209 19.27 3.38 -5.68
CA LEU A 209 18.85 4.33 -6.71
C LEU A 209 17.54 5.05 -6.36
N LEU A 210 16.95 4.78 -5.20
CA LEU A 210 15.70 5.38 -4.73
C LEU A 210 15.94 6.15 -3.43
N PRO A 211 16.50 7.37 -3.49
CA PRO A 211 16.96 8.09 -2.30
C PRO A 211 15.83 8.58 -1.38
N SER A 212 14.61 8.71 -1.90
CA SER A 212 13.44 9.19 -1.14
C SER A 212 12.52 8.07 -0.65
N LEU A 213 12.91 6.80 -0.83
CA LEU A 213 12.04 5.67 -0.53
C LEU A 213 11.72 5.57 0.97
N GLU A 214 10.44 5.69 1.30
CA GLU A 214 9.91 5.57 2.66
C GLU A 214 9.32 4.19 2.94
N VAL A 215 8.62 3.63 1.95
CA VAL A 215 7.87 2.38 2.10
C VAL A 215 8.19 1.45 0.94
N ILE A 216 8.52 0.21 1.27
CA ILE A 216 8.60 -0.88 0.31
C ILE A 216 7.75 -2.05 0.76
N ASP A 217 6.86 -2.48 -0.13
CA ASP A 217 6.02 -3.66 0.09
C ASP A 217 6.41 -4.78 -0.87
N LEU A 218 6.99 -5.83 -0.32
CA LEU A 218 7.39 -7.07 -0.99
C LEU A 218 6.59 -8.26 -0.46
N SER A 219 5.45 -8.03 0.18
CA SER A 219 4.62 -9.10 0.75
C SER A 219 4.10 -10.07 -0.32
N PHE A 220 3.80 -11.32 0.07
CA PHE A 220 3.29 -12.36 -0.84
C PHE A 220 4.18 -12.59 -2.06
N ASN A 221 5.49 -12.68 -1.87
CA ASN A 221 6.45 -13.04 -2.91
C ASN A 221 7.08 -14.42 -2.59
N ARG A 222 8.23 -14.72 -3.20
CA ARG A 222 8.96 -15.99 -3.00
C ARG A 222 10.34 -15.76 -2.38
N ILE A 223 10.51 -14.67 -1.62
CA ILE A 223 11.81 -14.25 -1.08
C ILE A 223 12.26 -15.22 0.00
N LYS A 224 13.46 -15.80 -0.13
CA LYS A 224 14.05 -16.71 0.86
C LYS A 224 15.15 -16.06 1.71
N PHE A 225 15.88 -15.11 1.14
CA PHE A 225 16.89 -14.30 1.84
C PHE A 225 16.70 -12.85 1.44
N PHE A 226 16.88 -11.90 2.36
CA PHE A 226 16.72 -10.48 2.07
C PHE A 226 17.93 -9.71 2.59
N GLU A 227 18.80 -9.27 1.66
CA GLU A 227 19.97 -8.43 1.95
C GLU A 227 19.98 -7.23 1.01
N PRO A 228 19.04 -6.29 1.18
CA PRO A 228 18.93 -5.14 0.30
C PRO A 228 20.06 -4.16 0.55
N ALA A 229 20.35 -3.33 -0.46
CA ALA A 229 21.10 -2.10 -0.27
C ALA A 229 20.16 -0.91 -0.48
N PHE A 230 19.88 -0.16 0.58
CA PHE A 230 19.13 1.10 0.51
C PHE A 230 20.09 2.29 0.57
N ASN A 231 19.68 3.40 -0.02
CA ASN A 231 20.35 4.69 0.10
C ASN A 231 19.30 5.77 0.41
N SER A 232 18.38 5.47 1.33
CA SER A 232 17.31 6.40 1.71
C SER A 232 17.31 6.67 3.20
N ASN A 233 17.45 7.95 3.56
CA ASN A 233 17.34 8.41 4.94
C ASN A 233 15.89 8.47 5.44
N PHE A 234 14.92 8.16 4.58
CA PHE A 234 13.49 8.29 4.87
C PHE A 234 12.78 6.94 5.02
N LEU A 235 13.51 5.83 4.93
CA LEU A 235 12.92 4.49 4.98
C LEU A 235 12.25 4.26 6.34
N LYS A 236 10.93 4.11 6.32
CA LYS A 236 10.06 3.91 7.49
C LYS A 236 9.53 2.49 7.58
N LYS A 237 9.26 1.83 6.45
CA LYS A 237 8.60 0.53 6.45
C LYS A 237 9.09 -0.41 5.35
N ILE A 238 9.41 -1.63 5.74
CA ILE A 238 9.70 -2.76 4.86
C ILE A 238 8.67 -3.84 5.17
N ILE A 239 7.84 -4.21 4.19
CA ILE A 239 6.83 -5.25 4.34
C ILE A 239 7.30 -6.49 3.58
N LEU A 240 7.54 -7.58 4.30
CA LEU A 240 7.99 -8.87 3.79
C LEU A 240 7.03 -10.00 4.19
N GLU A 241 5.81 -9.66 4.64
CA GLU A 241 4.77 -10.60 5.04
C GLU A 241 4.58 -11.71 3.99
N LYS A 242 4.40 -12.97 4.40
CA LYS A 242 4.08 -14.09 3.50
C LYS A 242 5.12 -14.29 2.40
N ASN A 243 6.37 -14.43 2.81
CA ASN A 243 7.46 -14.88 1.96
C ASN A 243 7.99 -16.23 2.47
N PHE A 244 9.17 -16.65 2.00
CA PHE A 244 9.86 -17.87 2.43
C PHE A 244 11.13 -17.56 3.23
N ILE A 245 11.18 -16.40 3.89
CA ILE A 245 12.36 -15.94 4.62
C ILE A 245 12.57 -16.86 5.82
N ASN A 246 13.76 -17.42 5.98
CA ASN A 246 14.07 -18.36 7.05
C ASN A 246 15.06 -17.84 8.10
N GLN A 247 15.58 -16.63 7.91
CA GLN A 247 16.50 -15.93 8.80
C GLN A 247 16.16 -14.44 8.84
N ILE A 248 16.43 -13.76 9.96
CA ILE A 248 16.26 -12.30 10.03
C ILE A 248 17.16 -11.65 8.96
N PRO A 249 16.62 -10.73 8.14
CA PRO A 249 17.40 -9.97 7.17
C PRO A 249 18.56 -9.21 7.83
N ASN A 250 19.77 -9.33 7.26
CA ASN A 250 20.89 -8.49 7.68
C ASN A 250 20.74 -7.09 7.11
N LEU A 251 20.16 -6.19 7.91
CA LEU A 251 19.94 -4.80 7.52
C LEU A 251 21.13 -3.88 7.81
N LYS A 252 22.24 -4.40 8.39
CA LYS A 252 23.42 -3.58 8.72
C LYS A 252 23.96 -2.87 7.48
N ARG A 253 24.25 -3.62 6.41
CA ARG A 253 24.68 -3.05 5.11
C ARG A 253 23.63 -2.12 4.49
N ALA A 254 22.36 -2.39 4.76
CA ALA A 254 21.26 -1.63 4.19
C ALA A 254 21.07 -0.28 4.90
N LEU A 255 21.53 -0.18 6.16
CA LEU A 255 21.27 0.92 7.07
C LEU A 255 22.55 1.60 7.60
N ASP A 256 23.75 1.15 7.20
CA ASP A 256 25.04 1.77 7.59
C ASP A 256 25.11 3.27 7.26
N ILE A 257 24.28 3.76 6.32
CA ILE A 257 24.18 5.18 5.93
C ILE A 257 22.97 5.87 6.58
N THR A 258 21.94 5.11 6.94
CA THR A 258 20.61 5.62 7.26
C THR A 258 20.33 5.31 8.73
N ARG A 259 20.14 6.33 9.56
CA ARG A 259 19.56 6.16 10.92
C ARG A 259 18.08 6.49 10.91
N PRO A 260 17.20 5.75 10.20
CA PRO A 260 15.78 6.01 10.30
C PRO A 260 15.36 5.73 11.75
N LEU A 261 14.78 6.74 12.40
CA LEU A 261 14.15 6.55 13.69
C LEU A 261 12.85 5.78 13.45
N GLY A 262 12.78 4.54 13.97
CA GLY A 262 11.54 3.76 13.96
C GLY A 262 11.26 3.03 12.65
N LEU A 263 12.28 2.39 12.05
CA LEU A 263 12.06 1.51 10.90
C LEU A 263 11.20 0.30 11.30
N ILE A 264 10.10 0.07 10.59
CA ILE A 264 9.25 -1.11 10.79
C ILE A 264 9.60 -2.17 9.74
N VAL A 265 9.88 -3.38 10.18
CA VAL A 265 10.15 -4.54 9.33
C VAL A 265 9.13 -5.61 9.64
N ASP A 266 8.20 -5.81 8.72
CA ASP A 266 7.13 -6.79 8.85
C ASP A 266 7.54 -8.12 8.20
N LEU A 267 7.72 -9.15 9.02
CA LEU A 267 8.15 -10.50 8.65
C LEU A 267 7.08 -11.54 8.96
N VAL A 268 5.84 -11.12 9.22
CA VAL A 268 4.69 -11.99 9.50
C VAL A 268 4.55 -13.09 8.44
N SER A 269 4.23 -14.31 8.86
CA SER A 269 4.02 -15.48 8.01
C SER A 269 5.19 -15.84 7.08
N ASN A 270 6.40 -15.78 7.62
CA ASN A 270 7.61 -16.32 7.01
C ASN A 270 8.05 -17.64 7.68
N ASN A 271 9.07 -18.29 7.14
CA ASN A 271 9.62 -19.56 7.64
C ASN A 271 10.79 -19.37 8.60
N ILE A 272 10.76 -18.34 9.45
CA ILE A 272 11.88 -18.00 10.34
C ILE A 272 11.98 -19.05 11.44
N SER A 273 12.82 -20.06 11.22
CA SER A 273 12.95 -21.22 12.10
C SER A 273 14.29 -21.29 12.84
N LYS A 274 15.25 -20.41 12.49
CA LYS A 274 16.57 -20.34 13.13
C LYS A 274 16.85 -18.91 13.57
N TYR A 275 16.86 -18.71 14.87
CA TYR A 275 17.49 -17.54 15.49
C TYR A 275 18.85 -17.99 16.01
N ASN A 276 19.92 -17.41 15.46
CA ASN A 276 21.12 -17.28 16.26
C ASN A 276 21.03 -15.91 16.93
N ILE A 277 20.74 -15.89 18.23
CA ILE A 277 20.63 -14.64 19.01
C ILE A 277 21.91 -13.80 18.85
N GLU A 278 23.07 -14.43 18.72
CA GLU A 278 24.32 -13.71 18.48
C GLU A 278 24.34 -12.99 17.13
N ASP A 279 23.77 -13.59 16.07
CA ASP A 279 23.65 -12.94 14.75
C ASP A 279 22.66 -11.78 14.79
N VAL A 280 21.60 -11.89 15.59
CA VAL A 280 20.59 -10.86 15.77
C VAL A 280 21.17 -9.70 16.59
N CYS A 281 21.74 -9.98 17.75
CA CYS A 281 22.35 -8.98 18.64
C CYS A 281 23.55 -8.26 17.98
N SER A 282 24.41 -8.98 17.25
CA SER A 282 25.56 -8.38 16.56
C SER A 282 25.18 -7.49 15.35
N GLN A 283 23.97 -7.66 14.82
CA GLN A 283 23.39 -6.78 13.80
C GLN A 283 22.66 -5.57 14.42
N MET A 284 22.34 -5.61 15.71
CA MET A 284 21.41 -4.68 16.37
C MET A 284 22.03 -3.46 17.03
N ASP A 285 23.35 -3.37 17.15
CA ASP A 285 24.04 -2.21 17.75
C ASP A 285 23.83 -0.87 17.00
N PHE A 286 23.19 -0.88 15.82
CA PHE A 286 23.20 0.27 14.92
C PHE A 286 21.81 0.72 14.41
N VAL A 287 20.72 0.02 14.71
CA VAL A 287 19.43 0.28 14.04
C VAL A 287 18.28 0.39 15.04
N ASN A 288 17.61 1.54 15.03
CA ASN A 288 16.32 1.72 15.72
C ASN A 288 15.19 1.13 14.84
N ALA A 289 15.08 -0.21 14.84
CA ALA A 289 14.06 -0.95 14.08
C ALA A 289 13.10 -1.73 14.99
N THR A 290 11.87 -1.86 14.53
CA THR A 290 10.81 -2.71 15.09
C THR A 290 10.56 -3.86 14.13
N PHE A 291 10.69 -5.09 14.61
CA PHE A 291 10.40 -6.30 13.83
C PHE A 291 9.06 -6.89 14.25
N ILE A 292 8.20 -7.18 13.27
CA ILE A 292 6.89 -7.83 13.48
C ILE A 292 6.99 -9.26 12.96
N ILE A 293 6.74 -10.27 13.80
CA ILE A 293 6.89 -11.69 13.49
C ILE A 293 5.75 -12.53 14.10
N ASP A 294 5.40 -13.66 13.48
CA ASP A 294 4.24 -14.49 13.88
C ASP A 294 4.36 -15.14 15.26
N ARG A 295 5.55 -15.59 15.65
CA ARG A 295 5.76 -16.29 16.92
C ARG A 295 7.14 -16.00 17.46
N PHE A 296 7.20 -15.66 18.75
CA PHE A 296 8.44 -15.77 19.51
C PHE A 296 8.67 -17.24 19.83
N PHE A 297 9.87 -17.76 19.57
CA PHE A 297 10.22 -19.09 20.07
C PHE A 297 10.48 -18.99 21.57
N GLU A 298 9.69 -19.71 22.38
CA GLU A 298 9.79 -19.73 23.85
C GLU A 298 11.18 -20.16 24.36
N ASP A 299 11.96 -20.86 23.53
CA ASP A 299 13.35 -21.25 23.84
C ASP A 299 14.30 -20.06 24.06
N CYS A 300 13.90 -18.85 23.69
CA CYS A 300 14.66 -17.62 23.94
C CYS A 300 14.63 -17.14 25.40
N LEU A 301 13.68 -17.61 26.24
CA LEU A 301 13.54 -17.15 27.63
C LEU A 301 14.22 -18.06 28.66
N PHE A 302 14.56 -19.31 28.31
CA PHE A 302 14.92 -20.32 29.31
C PHE A 302 16.36 -20.87 29.26
N ARG A 303 17.24 -20.33 28.41
CA ARG A 303 18.64 -20.80 28.34
C ARG A 303 19.68 -20.04 29.17
N GLU A 304 19.27 -19.05 29.96
CA GLU A 304 20.08 -18.53 31.07
C GLU A 304 19.27 -18.33 32.37
N SER A 305 18.44 -19.30 32.77
CA SER A 305 18.04 -19.40 34.17
C SER A 305 19.10 -20.16 34.97
N ARG A 306 20.29 -19.56 35.15
CA ARG A 306 21.08 -19.77 36.36
C ARG A 306 20.89 -18.55 37.23
N ILE A 307 20.32 -18.79 38.40
CA ILE A 307 20.16 -17.85 39.49
C ILE A 307 21.48 -17.11 39.70
N LEU A 308 21.52 -15.85 39.25
CA LEU A 308 22.47 -14.85 39.71
C LEU A 308 21.62 -13.66 40.14
N HIS A 309 21.56 -13.48 41.45
CA HIS A 309 21.38 -12.17 42.05
C HIS A 309 22.44 -11.24 41.45
N LEU A 310 22.10 -10.57 40.36
CA LEU A 310 22.81 -9.40 39.90
C LEU A 310 21.85 -8.23 39.99
N ASP A 311 22.16 -7.45 41.01
CA ASP A 311 21.72 -6.10 41.24
C ASP A 311 21.77 -5.28 39.95
N LYS A 312 20.89 -4.29 39.92
CA LYS A 312 20.66 -3.29 38.88
C LYS A 312 21.86 -3.01 37.95
N LYS A 313 21.52 -2.91 36.65
CA LYS A 313 22.08 -1.90 35.74
C LYS A 313 23.49 -2.17 35.18
N GLU A 314 23.63 -3.15 34.29
CA GLU A 314 24.64 -3.15 33.21
C GLU A 314 24.49 -4.43 32.35
N LEU A 315 23.84 -4.35 31.18
CA LEU A 315 24.13 -5.17 29.97
C LEU A 315 23.18 -4.97 28.77
N CYS A 316 22.25 -4.01 28.82
CA CYS A 316 21.57 -3.48 27.61
C CYS A 316 21.48 -1.94 27.57
N GLU A 317 22.24 -1.22 28.41
CA GLU A 317 22.24 0.26 28.46
C GLU A 317 23.41 0.91 27.69
N LYS A 318 24.31 0.13 27.04
CA LYS A 318 25.47 0.69 26.33
C LYS A 318 25.35 0.81 24.80
N SER A 319 24.23 0.42 24.19
CA SER A 319 23.95 0.74 22.78
C SER A 319 22.52 1.29 22.63
N ILE A 320 22.42 2.59 22.38
CA ILE A 320 21.15 3.32 22.27
C ILE A 320 20.49 2.99 20.92
N GLY A 321 19.55 2.04 20.98
CA GLY A 321 18.48 1.80 20.02
C GLY A 321 17.35 1.04 20.73
N LYS A 322 16.13 1.58 20.78
CA LYS A 322 14.98 0.90 21.40
C LYS A 322 14.44 -0.13 20.40
N LEU A 323 14.89 -1.36 20.52
CA LEU A 323 14.32 -2.46 19.75
C LEU A 323 12.96 -2.87 20.33
N GLN A 324 11.96 -3.04 19.47
CA GLN A 324 10.66 -3.57 19.85
C GLN A 324 10.34 -4.77 18.96
N PHE A 325 10.02 -5.90 19.58
CA PHE A 325 9.39 -7.03 18.92
C PHE A 325 7.90 -7.00 19.23
N ILE A 326 7.08 -7.12 18.19
CA ILE A 326 5.64 -7.30 18.34
C ILE A 326 5.32 -8.69 17.79
N THR A 327 4.83 -9.56 18.68
CA THR A 327 4.40 -10.92 18.34
C THR A 327 2.89 -10.95 18.19
N LEU A 328 2.42 -11.67 17.17
CA LEU A 328 1.00 -11.89 16.94
C LEU A 328 0.66 -13.32 17.33
N ASP A 329 0.50 -13.57 18.63
CA ASP A 329 0.07 -14.90 19.07
C ASP A 329 -1.39 -15.14 18.65
N PRO A 330 -1.67 -16.22 17.89
CA PRO A 330 -3.03 -16.67 17.75
C PRO A 330 -3.47 -17.18 19.13
N LEU A 331 -4.41 -16.47 19.76
CA LEU A 331 -5.14 -16.94 20.93
C LEU A 331 -5.84 -18.27 20.58
N SER A 332 -5.14 -19.38 20.79
CA SER A 332 -5.71 -20.70 20.82
C SER A 332 -6.19 -20.93 22.24
N CYS A 333 -7.47 -20.63 22.49
CA CYS A 333 -8.15 -21.17 23.67
C CYS A 333 -8.37 -22.66 23.45
N GLU A 334 -7.35 -23.49 23.71
CA GLU A 334 -7.57 -24.91 23.91
C GLU A 334 -8.37 -25.08 25.20
N LYS A 335 -9.63 -25.54 25.04
CA LYS A 335 -10.43 -26.09 26.14
C LYS A 335 -9.80 -27.41 26.56
N GLU A 336 -8.83 -27.36 27.45
CA GLU A 336 -8.45 -28.54 28.22
C GLU A 336 -9.45 -28.79 29.36
N ASN A 337 -9.97 -30.01 29.39
CA ASN A 337 -10.92 -30.52 30.38
C ASN A 337 -10.29 -30.53 31.79
N TYR A 338 -10.67 -29.57 32.64
CA TYR A 338 -10.47 -29.67 34.09
C TYR A 338 -11.74 -30.22 34.76
N ASN A 339 -11.79 -31.54 34.93
CA ASN A 339 -12.55 -32.18 35.99
C ASN A 339 -11.54 -32.69 37.04
N LYS A 340 -11.14 -31.80 37.96
CA LYS A 340 -10.58 -32.20 39.25
C LYS A 340 -11.09 -31.25 40.33
N SER A 341 -11.75 -31.86 41.31
CA SER A 341 -12.30 -31.26 42.52
C SER A 341 -11.23 -30.51 43.32
N CYS A 342 -11.43 -29.22 43.54
CA CYS A 342 -10.74 -28.47 44.58
C CYS A 342 -11.50 -28.64 45.89
N SER A 343 -10.89 -29.35 46.84
CA SER A 343 -11.20 -29.22 48.26
C SER A 343 -10.30 -28.13 48.85
N ASP A 344 -10.93 -27.29 49.66
CA ASP A 344 -10.38 -26.27 50.56
C ASP A 344 -8.90 -26.41 50.92
N ASP A 345 -8.10 -25.39 50.61
CA ASP A 345 -7.39 -24.64 51.65
C ASP A 345 -6.86 -23.30 51.13
N SER A 346 -7.03 -22.30 51.97
CA SER A 346 -6.82 -20.87 51.76
C SER A 346 -5.35 -20.44 51.73
N SER A 347 -5.07 -19.42 50.91
CA SER A 347 -4.26 -18.21 51.19
C SER A 347 -3.23 -17.86 50.10
N ASN A 348 -3.25 -16.59 49.71
CA ASN A 348 -2.30 -15.85 48.86
C ASN A 348 -2.44 -15.99 47.33
N PHE A 349 -3.39 -15.27 46.75
CA PHE A 349 -3.34 -14.89 45.32
C PHE A 349 -4.15 -13.60 45.06
N GLU A 350 -3.76 -12.47 45.67
CA GLU A 350 -4.37 -11.16 45.37
C GLU A 350 -3.38 -10.00 45.14
N ASP A 351 -2.07 -10.25 45.06
CA ASP A 351 -1.05 -9.17 45.03
C ASP A 351 -0.30 -8.95 43.70
N TYR A 352 -0.74 -9.49 42.56
CA TYR A 352 0.03 -9.38 41.30
C TYR A 352 -0.62 -8.63 40.13
N CYS A 353 -1.67 -7.83 40.35
CA CYS A 353 -2.30 -7.07 39.25
C CYS A 353 -2.37 -5.54 39.39
N LEU A 354 -1.71 -4.92 40.39
CA LEU A 354 -1.76 -3.46 40.53
C LEU A 354 -0.41 -2.88 40.95
N ASN A 355 0.47 -2.60 39.98
CA ASN A 355 1.37 -1.44 40.01
C ASN A 355 2.21 -1.36 38.75
N LEU A 356 1.82 -0.51 37.81
CA LEU A 356 2.72 0.15 36.85
C LEU A 356 1.98 1.39 36.33
N ASN A 357 2.15 2.50 37.04
CA ASN A 357 1.68 3.82 36.61
C ASN A 357 2.86 4.81 36.60
N SER A 358 2.81 5.75 35.64
CA SER A 358 3.75 6.84 35.34
C SER A 358 5.02 6.36 34.61
N THR A 359 5.35 6.78 33.39
CA THR A 359 5.33 8.10 32.76
C THR A 359 5.52 7.90 31.26
N LEU A 360 4.79 8.61 30.39
CA LEU A 360 5.22 9.07 29.06
C LEU A 360 4.07 9.81 28.36
N THR A 361 4.42 10.93 27.75
CA THR A 361 3.54 11.96 27.20
C THR A 361 2.85 11.54 25.91
N SER A 362 1.59 11.97 25.78
CA SER A 362 0.76 11.85 24.59
C SER A 362 1.36 12.61 23.40
N GLU A 363 1.45 11.98 22.23
CA GLU A 363 1.30 12.71 20.96
C GLU A 363 1.01 11.78 19.77
N THR A 364 -0.07 12.14 19.05
CA THR A 364 -0.46 11.74 17.69
C THR A 364 -1.32 10.48 17.52
N ILE A 365 -2.64 10.72 17.55
CA ILE A 365 -3.71 9.85 17.05
C ILE A 365 -4.02 10.24 15.59
N SER A 366 -4.11 9.28 14.67
CA SER A 366 -4.99 9.41 13.50
C SER A 366 -5.56 8.07 13.06
N ILE A 367 -6.85 8.09 12.77
CA ILE A 367 -7.79 6.96 12.56
C ILE A 367 -7.99 6.76 11.06
N TRP A 368 -7.95 5.51 10.58
CA TRP A 368 -8.66 5.09 9.36
C TRP A 368 -9.25 3.69 9.53
N HIS A 369 -10.58 3.60 9.62
CA HIS A 369 -11.34 2.48 9.05
C HIS A 369 -12.79 2.93 8.83
N ASN A 370 -13.23 2.87 7.57
CA ASN A 370 -14.65 2.88 7.22
C ASN A 370 -14.84 1.94 6.03
N GLN A 371 -15.29 0.71 6.29
CA GLN A 371 -15.91 -0.14 5.27
C GLN A 371 -17.17 -0.75 5.87
N THR A 372 -18.30 -0.17 5.46
CA THR A 372 -19.64 -0.74 5.61
C THR A 372 -19.82 -1.88 4.60
N PHE A 373 -20.02 -3.10 5.07
CA PHE A 373 -20.56 -4.20 4.27
C PHE A 373 -22.10 -4.17 4.36
N ASN A 374 -22.76 -3.90 3.23
CA ASN A 374 -24.21 -4.03 3.10
C ASN A 374 -24.52 -5.45 2.61
N GLY A 375 -25.34 -6.16 3.37
CA GLY A 375 -25.68 -7.55 3.13
C GLY A 375 -26.61 -7.78 1.94
N SER A 376 -26.50 -8.98 1.37
CA SER A 376 -27.65 -9.69 0.83
C SER A 376 -27.40 -11.20 0.87
N ASN A 377 -28.38 -11.89 1.44
CA ASN A 377 -28.61 -13.33 1.56
C ASN A 377 -27.82 -14.26 0.62
N LEU A 378 -27.01 -15.13 1.22
CA LEU A 378 -26.60 -16.41 0.62
C LEU A 378 -26.60 -17.48 1.73
N ASN A 379 -27.38 -18.53 1.51
CA ASN A 379 -27.50 -19.70 2.36
C ASN A 379 -26.14 -20.38 2.53
N LEU A 380 -25.73 -20.54 3.79
CA LEU A 380 -24.56 -21.31 4.22
C LEU A 380 -24.89 -22.81 4.27
N THR A 381 -24.18 -23.60 3.48
CA THR A 381 -23.88 -25.00 3.83
C THR A 381 -22.38 -25.18 3.86
N GLU A 382 -21.88 -25.30 5.09
CA GLU A 382 -20.65 -25.95 5.59
C GLU A 382 -19.26 -25.61 5.03
N LYS A 383 -18.36 -25.37 6.00
CA LYS A 383 -16.89 -25.27 5.96
C LYS A 383 -16.27 -23.99 5.40
N MET A 384 -16.14 -23.00 6.29
CA MET A 384 -14.92 -22.19 6.43
C MET A 384 -14.83 -21.73 7.89
N ILE A 385 -13.87 -22.28 8.64
CA ILE A 385 -13.43 -21.68 9.90
C ILE A 385 -12.35 -20.67 9.51
N GLU A 386 -12.74 -19.41 9.36
CA GLU A 386 -11.77 -18.31 9.32
C GLU A 386 -11.55 -17.80 10.74
N SER A 387 -10.30 -17.92 11.20
CA SER A 387 -9.82 -17.35 12.45
C SER A 387 -9.76 -15.82 12.32
N THR A 388 -10.71 -15.12 12.93
CA THR A 388 -10.58 -13.68 13.22
C THR A 388 -9.62 -13.49 14.39
N ALA A 389 -8.48 -12.85 14.14
CA ALA A 389 -7.62 -12.33 15.19
C ALA A 389 -8.28 -11.09 15.83
N PHE A 390 -8.40 -11.07 17.16
CA PHE A 390 -8.85 -9.91 17.91
C PHE A 390 -7.67 -8.98 18.19
N PHE A 391 -7.82 -7.70 17.88
CA PHE A 391 -6.94 -6.65 18.39
C PHE A 391 -7.43 -6.24 19.78
N VAL A 392 -6.62 -6.48 20.81
CA VAL A 392 -6.80 -5.83 22.11
C VAL A 392 -5.80 -4.69 22.18
N VAL A 393 -6.28 -3.46 21.94
CA VAL A 393 -5.53 -2.25 22.24
C VAL A 393 -5.93 -1.83 23.65
N PHE A 394 -5.03 -2.01 24.62
CA PHE A 394 -5.22 -1.44 25.94
C PHE A 394 -5.03 0.09 25.85
N LEU A 395 -6.12 0.82 26.04
CA LEU A 395 -6.13 2.27 26.26
C LEU A 395 -6.24 2.49 27.77
N PHE A 396 -5.20 3.05 28.39
CA PHE A 396 -5.26 3.54 29.76
C PHE A 396 -5.15 5.07 29.74
N ASN A 397 -6.02 5.72 30.53
CA ASN A 397 -6.19 7.18 30.63
C ASN A 397 -4.94 7.92 31.12
#